data_AF-A0A965JSU5-F1
#
_entry.id   AF-A0A965JSU5-F1
#
_cell.length_a   1.000
_cell.length_b   1.000
_cell.length_c   1.000
_cell.angle_alpha   90.00
_cell.angle_beta   90.00
_cell.angle_gamma   90.00
#
_symmetry.space_group_name_H-M   'P 1'
#
loop_
_entity.id
_entity.type
_entity.pdbx_description
1 polymer ?
#
loop_
_entity_poly.entity_id
_entity_poly.type
_entity_poly.pdbx_seq_one_letter_code
_entity_poly.pdbx_strand_id
1 'polypeptide(L)'
;MKRITLFFYLTFLSNVVFSQDVFSSAFSEIKNDLVSWDPIRGEWLATSILAMNDNATIPDRTFPEEYTPYEMLTMIPLQKRKEIAEKVARQQSTQNTQFSREWNFVNLFFNHSFCEPSIGRSYGDPHLNSFDNASYSFQTVGEFVLSKSKAIPFEVQVRQMPQDQSFSLNNAVAMNVGGDRLSFYTDEKPDNQKQAFRLNGVGMQLSGRTYFLPKGGTIRLEGRNYIVSWPTGESVIIDNRASRAMTFVNITVQVFKCDQNQYEGLLGNLNGDHNDDFNGRDNKRQTPVFTSSYGNLGFQQASVIAEKEYLNFLARDFADDWRVNDQTTLFDYSFGESTTSFTDRSFPYVHYTLNDIPLDRQNSARRRCEEMGISQAEMNGCIYDQGFLNIAPNPIPNPSRPSSGGTLQKLNYPALNTNQGLIMNEINKGDGTTKPLTIEKPQEIEREINQNERGNQEEIIKVPNVITIPKPVRTEPSKPVVPSSKPFQNITPIKKDIKGKG
;
A
#
# COMPACT_ATOMS: atom_id res chain seq x y z
N MET A 1 -54.33 -8.85 -26.61
CA MET A 1 -52.95 -8.31 -26.61
C MET A 1 -52.45 -8.25 -25.17
N LYS A 2 -51.51 -9.11 -24.78
CA LYS A 2 -50.58 -8.98 -23.62
C LYS A 2 -49.92 -10.33 -23.33
N ARG A 3 -48.82 -10.60 -24.03
CA ARG A 3 -47.70 -11.44 -23.61
C ARG A 3 -46.46 -10.76 -24.22
N ILE A 4 -45.29 -10.98 -23.61
CA ILE A 4 -43.96 -10.41 -23.93
C ILE A 4 -43.55 -9.31 -22.93
N THR A 5 -43.14 -9.73 -21.74
CA THR A 5 -42.07 -9.07 -20.95
C THR A 5 -41.54 -10.04 -19.89
N LEU A 6 -40.82 -11.09 -20.31
CA LEU A 6 -40.06 -11.95 -19.39
C LEU A 6 -38.93 -12.71 -20.12
N PHE A 7 -38.12 -12.02 -20.94
CA PHE A 7 -37.02 -12.67 -21.68
C PHE A 7 -35.72 -11.88 -21.76
N PHE A 8 -35.55 -10.79 -20.99
CA PHE A 8 -34.35 -9.94 -21.05
C PHE A 8 -33.40 -10.04 -19.85
N TYR A 9 -33.75 -10.80 -18.80
CA TYR A 9 -32.89 -10.96 -17.61
C TYR A 9 -32.10 -12.29 -17.58
N LEU A 10 -32.42 -13.27 -18.45
CA LEU A 10 -31.73 -14.56 -18.48
C LEU A 10 -30.51 -14.59 -19.42
N THR A 11 -30.44 -13.68 -20.39
CA THR A 11 -29.38 -13.65 -21.41
C THR A 11 -28.10 -12.94 -20.95
N PHE A 12 -28.17 -12.08 -19.92
CA PHE A 12 -26.98 -11.40 -19.39
C PHE A 12 -26.15 -12.30 -18.47
N LEU A 13 -26.79 -13.13 -17.65
CA LEU A 13 -26.10 -14.09 -16.77
C LEU A 13 -25.44 -15.23 -17.54
N SER A 14 -26.06 -15.71 -18.64
CA SER A 14 -25.45 -16.76 -19.46
C SER A 14 -24.17 -16.29 -20.16
N ASN A 15 -24.13 -15.06 -20.70
CA ASN A 15 -22.96 -14.58 -21.42
C ASN A 15 -21.71 -14.38 -20.53
N VAL A 16 -21.89 -14.00 -19.26
CA VAL A 16 -20.76 -13.82 -18.32
C VAL A 16 -20.17 -15.15 -17.89
N VAL A 17 -21.02 -16.14 -17.54
CA VAL A 17 -20.56 -17.48 -17.15
C VAL A 17 -19.91 -18.22 -18.33
N PHE A 18 -20.46 -18.07 -19.55
CA PHE A 18 -19.85 -18.63 -20.76
C PHE A 18 -18.50 -17.99 -21.10
N SER A 19 -18.21 -16.75 -20.73
CA SER A 19 -16.93 -16.09 -21.03
C SER A 19 -15.79 -16.59 -20.14
N GLN A 20 -16.05 -16.82 -18.85
CA GLN A 20 -15.05 -17.29 -17.86
C GLN A 20 -14.54 -18.70 -18.18
N ASP A 21 -15.44 -19.63 -18.48
CA ASP A 21 -15.08 -21.02 -18.81
C ASP A 21 -14.24 -21.12 -20.10
N VAL A 22 -14.43 -20.18 -21.04
CA VAL A 22 -13.72 -20.20 -22.32
C VAL A 22 -12.32 -19.57 -22.20
N PHE A 23 -12.14 -18.49 -21.42
CA PHE A 23 -10.78 -17.95 -21.21
C PHE A 23 -9.91 -18.91 -20.38
N SER A 24 -10.48 -19.58 -19.36
CA SER A 24 -9.77 -20.62 -18.59
C SER A 24 -9.20 -21.71 -19.50
N SER A 25 -9.94 -22.09 -20.55
CA SER A 25 -9.47 -23.03 -21.58
C SER A 25 -8.29 -22.47 -22.38
N ALA A 26 -8.33 -21.20 -22.79
CA ALA A 26 -7.21 -20.54 -23.46
C ALA A 26 -5.98 -20.35 -22.57
N PHE A 27 -6.19 -20.18 -21.26
CA PHE A 27 -5.12 -20.04 -20.25
C PHE A 27 -4.51 -21.39 -19.81
N SER A 28 -5.09 -22.51 -20.23
CA SER A 28 -4.71 -23.86 -19.75
C SER A 28 -3.23 -24.19 -19.94
N GLU A 29 -2.59 -23.75 -21.03
CA GLU A 29 -1.15 -23.97 -21.24
C GLU A 29 -0.31 -23.26 -20.17
N ILE A 30 -0.65 -22.01 -19.86
CA ILE A 30 0.04 -21.21 -18.83
C ILE A 30 -0.18 -21.85 -17.45
N LYS A 31 -1.41 -22.26 -17.15
CA LYS A 31 -1.73 -23.00 -15.93
C LYS A 31 -0.87 -24.26 -15.80
N ASN A 32 -0.76 -25.07 -16.85
CA ASN A 32 0.05 -26.29 -16.83
C ASN A 32 1.53 -25.99 -16.55
N ASP A 33 2.09 -24.92 -17.11
CA ASP A 33 3.46 -24.50 -16.82
C ASP A 33 3.65 -24.10 -15.35
N LEU A 34 2.69 -23.36 -14.77
CA LEU A 34 2.73 -22.96 -13.36
C LEU A 34 2.63 -24.18 -12.42
N VAL A 35 1.69 -25.08 -12.68
CA VAL A 35 1.49 -26.32 -11.90
C VAL A 35 2.70 -27.26 -12.02
N SER A 36 3.34 -27.31 -13.19
CA SER A 36 4.56 -28.11 -13.40
C SER A 36 5.74 -27.61 -12.55
N TRP A 37 5.77 -26.32 -12.24
CA TRP A 37 6.79 -25.73 -11.37
C TRP A 37 6.55 -26.07 -9.90
N ASP A 38 5.32 -25.87 -9.42
CA ASP A 38 4.90 -26.26 -8.07
C ASP A 38 3.41 -26.67 -8.10
N PRO A 39 3.06 -27.93 -7.80
CA PRO A 39 1.67 -28.38 -7.90
C PRO A 39 0.68 -27.67 -6.96
N ILE A 40 1.14 -27.12 -5.84
CA ILE A 40 0.28 -26.46 -4.86
C ILE A 40 0.26 -24.96 -5.12
N ARG A 41 1.45 -24.34 -5.16
CA ARG A 41 1.59 -22.89 -5.34
C ARG A 41 1.28 -22.46 -6.77
N GLY A 42 1.62 -23.28 -7.76
CA GLY A 42 1.32 -23.04 -9.16
C GLY A 42 -0.17 -23.10 -9.48
N GLU A 43 -0.91 -24.07 -8.89
CA GLU A 43 -2.37 -24.15 -9.02
C GLU A 43 -3.06 -22.93 -8.40
N TRP A 44 -2.61 -22.54 -7.20
CA TRP A 44 -3.11 -21.35 -6.52
C TRP A 44 -2.81 -20.08 -7.31
N LEU A 45 -1.59 -19.93 -7.83
CA LEU A 45 -1.20 -18.75 -8.61
C LEU A 45 -1.99 -18.67 -9.92
N ALA A 46 -2.13 -19.78 -10.65
CA ALA A 46 -2.93 -19.83 -11.88
C ALA A 46 -4.40 -19.42 -11.64
N THR A 47 -5.00 -19.96 -10.58
CA THR A 47 -6.39 -19.63 -10.21
C THR A 47 -6.52 -18.19 -9.73
N SER A 48 -5.51 -17.67 -9.03
CA SER A 48 -5.47 -16.27 -8.59
C SER A 48 -5.37 -15.31 -9.77
N ILE A 49 -4.57 -15.62 -10.81
CA ILE A 49 -4.48 -14.79 -12.03
C ILE A 49 -5.84 -14.69 -12.72
N LEU A 50 -6.56 -15.81 -12.86
CA LEU A 50 -7.90 -15.82 -13.45
C LEU A 50 -8.90 -15.02 -12.59
N ALA A 51 -8.88 -15.20 -11.27
CA ALA A 51 -9.74 -14.44 -10.37
C ALA A 51 -9.44 -12.93 -10.41
N MET A 52 -8.17 -12.53 -10.43
CA MET A 52 -7.75 -11.13 -10.52
C MET A 52 -8.21 -10.48 -11.83
N ASN A 53 -8.10 -11.21 -12.95
CA ASN A 53 -8.59 -10.74 -14.25
C ASN A 53 -10.08 -10.39 -14.22
N ASP A 54 -10.86 -11.18 -13.49
CA ASP A 54 -12.31 -11.02 -13.37
C ASP A 54 -12.72 -10.11 -12.20
N ASN A 55 -11.73 -9.49 -11.53
CA ASN A 55 -11.92 -8.75 -10.29
C ASN A 55 -12.74 -9.56 -9.25
N ALA A 56 -12.48 -10.86 -9.16
CA ALA A 56 -13.08 -11.81 -8.23
C ALA A 56 -12.20 -11.99 -6.98
N THR A 57 -12.78 -12.57 -5.93
CA THR A 57 -12.01 -12.98 -4.74
C THR A 57 -11.05 -14.09 -5.14
N ILE A 58 -9.77 -13.98 -4.75
CA ILE A 58 -8.78 -15.02 -5.03
C ILE A 58 -8.97 -16.23 -4.09
N PRO A 59 -8.54 -17.44 -4.47
CA PRO A 59 -8.61 -18.59 -3.56
C PRO A 59 -7.74 -18.39 -2.31
N ASP A 60 -8.15 -19.01 -1.21
CA ASP A 60 -7.34 -19.07 0.00
C ASP A 60 -5.97 -19.71 -0.28
N ARG A 61 -4.94 -19.21 0.41
CA ARG A 61 -3.59 -19.77 0.30
C ARG A 61 -3.57 -21.16 0.92
N THR A 62 -2.88 -22.06 0.25
CA THR A 62 -2.72 -23.45 0.66
C THR A 62 -1.25 -23.80 0.95
N PHE A 63 -0.49 -22.79 1.36
CA PHE A 63 0.93 -22.86 1.67
C PHE A 63 1.29 -21.83 2.77
N PRO A 64 2.40 -22.03 3.50
CA PRO A 64 2.72 -21.21 4.68
C PRO A 64 3.23 -19.81 4.36
N GLU A 65 3.70 -19.55 3.14
CA GLU A 65 4.19 -18.22 2.75
C GLU A 65 3.06 -17.18 2.73
N GLU A 66 3.35 -15.97 3.21
CA GLU A 66 2.41 -14.85 3.30
C GLU A 66 2.41 -13.98 2.03
N TYR A 67 2.70 -14.56 0.86
CA TYR A 67 2.95 -13.84 -0.39
C TYR A 67 1.68 -13.35 -1.09
N THR A 68 1.76 -12.20 -1.76
CA THR A 68 0.80 -11.83 -2.82
C THR A 68 0.97 -12.74 -4.05
N PRO A 69 0.00 -12.77 -4.98
CA PRO A 69 0.18 -13.42 -6.28
C PRO A 69 1.44 -12.96 -7.02
N TYR A 70 1.73 -11.66 -7.06
CA TYR A 70 2.96 -11.12 -7.64
C TYR A 70 4.22 -11.65 -6.93
N GLU A 71 4.26 -11.60 -5.60
CA GLU A 71 5.41 -12.11 -4.84
C GLU A 71 5.63 -13.60 -5.10
N MET A 72 4.57 -14.41 -5.17
CA MET A 72 4.64 -15.82 -5.55
C MET A 72 5.16 -16.01 -6.98
N LEU A 73 4.70 -15.19 -7.93
CA LEU A 73 5.22 -15.18 -9.30
C LEU A 73 6.74 -14.96 -9.28
N THR A 74 7.25 -14.01 -8.48
CA THR A 74 8.70 -13.75 -8.42
C THR A 74 9.54 -14.92 -7.92
N MET A 75 8.94 -15.89 -7.20
CA MET A 75 9.61 -17.11 -6.73
C MET A 75 9.85 -18.15 -7.82
N ILE A 76 9.14 -18.04 -8.95
CA ILE A 76 9.38 -18.92 -10.10
C ILE A 76 10.79 -18.61 -10.65
N PRO A 77 11.62 -19.63 -10.95
CA PRO A 77 12.93 -19.43 -11.56
C PRO A 77 12.86 -18.52 -12.79
N LEU A 78 13.79 -17.57 -12.87
CA LEU A 78 13.78 -16.52 -13.91
C LEU A 78 13.63 -17.08 -15.33
N GLN A 79 14.33 -18.18 -15.65
CA GLN A 79 14.26 -18.80 -16.96
C GLN A 79 12.85 -19.34 -17.28
N LYS A 80 12.24 -20.08 -16.34
CA LYS A 80 10.86 -20.58 -16.49
C LYS A 80 9.87 -19.42 -16.60
N ARG A 81 10.05 -18.34 -15.84
CA ARG A 81 9.21 -17.13 -15.99
C ARG A 81 9.30 -16.52 -17.37
N LYS A 82 10.50 -16.39 -17.94
CA LYS A 82 10.70 -15.86 -19.30
C LYS A 82 9.98 -16.72 -20.35
N GLU A 83 10.11 -18.05 -20.25
CA GLU A 83 9.42 -18.99 -21.15
C GLU A 83 7.89 -18.82 -21.09
N ILE A 84 7.32 -18.68 -19.89
CA ILE A 84 5.89 -18.44 -19.71
C ILE A 84 5.50 -17.08 -20.29
N ALA A 85 6.27 -16.02 -20.00
CA ALA A 85 6.00 -14.68 -20.51
C ALA A 85 6.04 -14.61 -22.05
N GLU A 86 6.95 -15.34 -22.70
CA GLU A 86 6.99 -15.45 -24.16
C GLU A 86 5.72 -16.12 -24.73
N LYS A 87 5.19 -17.15 -24.06
CA LYS A 87 3.91 -17.77 -24.43
C LYS A 87 2.75 -16.78 -24.29
N VAL A 88 2.69 -16.05 -23.18
CA VAL A 88 1.69 -15.02 -22.92
C VAL A 88 1.74 -13.93 -24.01
N ALA A 89 2.93 -13.41 -24.33
CA ALA A 89 3.11 -12.39 -25.35
C ALA A 89 2.66 -12.87 -26.75
N ARG A 90 2.92 -14.14 -27.09
CA ARG A 90 2.40 -14.74 -28.33
C ARG A 90 0.87 -14.73 -28.36
N GLN A 91 0.22 -15.15 -27.28
CA GLN A 91 -1.24 -15.14 -27.20
C GLN A 91 -1.81 -13.72 -27.33
N GLN A 92 -1.22 -12.74 -26.65
CA GLN A 92 -1.58 -11.33 -26.77
C GLN A 92 -1.45 -10.79 -28.21
N SER A 93 -0.39 -11.20 -28.92
CA SER A 93 -0.12 -10.77 -30.30
C SER A 93 -1.00 -11.44 -31.36
N THR A 94 -1.53 -12.63 -31.07
CA THR A 94 -2.48 -13.28 -31.97
C THR A 94 -3.73 -12.40 -32.05
N GLN A 95 -4.17 -12.03 -33.24
CA GLN A 95 -5.33 -11.13 -33.47
C GLN A 95 -6.68 -11.74 -33.03
N ASN A 96 -6.69 -12.67 -32.07
CA ASN A 96 -7.88 -13.14 -31.41
C ASN A 96 -8.41 -12.02 -30.50
N THR A 97 -9.23 -11.14 -31.10
CA THR A 97 -9.88 -10.03 -30.41
C THR A 97 -10.78 -10.48 -29.26
N GLN A 98 -11.13 -11.77 -29.20
CA GLN A 98 -12.00 -12.32 -28.17
C GLN A 98 -11.45 -12.17 -26.75
N PHE A 99 -10.13 -12.33 -26.55
CA PHE A 99 -9.50 -12.31 -25.21
C PHE A 99 -8.42 -11.25 -25.05
N SER A 100 -8.53 -10.16 -25.81
CA SER A 100 -7.48 -9.13 -25.83
C SER A 100 -7.30 -8.49 -24.46
N ARG A 101 -8.38 -8.24 -23.72
CA ARG A 101 -8.31 -7.62 -22.38
C ARG A 101 -7.59 -8.54 -21.40
N GLU A 102 -7.94 -9.82 -21.43
CA GLU A 102 -7.44 -10.83 -20.51
C GLU A 102 -5.96 -11.10 -20.76
N TRP A 103 -5.56 -11.27 -22.03
CA TRP A 103 -4.14 -11.41 -22.36
C TRP A 103 -3.33 -10.14 -22.10
N ASN A 104 -3.90 -8.94 -22.24
CA ASN A 104 -3.24 -7.70 -21.84
C ASN A 104 -2.94 -7.69 -20.33
N PHE A 105 -3.90 -8.09 -19.50
CA PHE A 105 -3.72 -8.19 -18.05
C PHE A 105 -2.67 -9.24 -17.68
N VAL A 106 -2.76 -10.45 -18.23
CA VAL A 106 -1.79 -11.52 -17.97
C VAL A 106 -0.39 -11.09 -18.40
N ASN A 107 -0.26 -10.45 -19.57
CA ASN A 107 1.03 -9.94 -20.04
C ASN A 107 1.60 -8.88 -19.10
N LEU A 108 0.80 -7.91 -18.68
CA LEU A 108 1.18 -6.88 -17.71
C LEU A 108 1.68 -7.52 -16.40
N PHE A 109 0.91 -8.45 -15.84
CA PHE A 109 1.25 -9.14 -14.60
C PHE A 109 2.59 -9.89 -14.67
N PHE A 110 2.85 -10.61 -15.76
CA PHE A 110 4.16 -11.27 -15.94
C PHE A 110 5.29 -10.27 -16.17
N ASN A 111 5.03 -9.21 -16.94
CA ASN A 111 6.03 -8.19 -17.29
C ASN A 111 6.54 -7.43 -16.06
N HIS A 112 5.66 -7.16 -15.08
CA HIS A 112 6.05 -6.55 -13.80
C HIS A 112 7.17 -7.31 -13.09
N SER A 113 7.26 -8.64 -13.30
CA SER A 113 8.26 -9.48 -12.66
C SER A 113 9.69 -9.34 -13.24
N PHE A 114 9.84 -8.60 -14.35
CA PHE A 114 11.10 -8.27 -15.01
C PHE A 114 11.42 -6.78 -14.99
N CYS A 115 10.57 -5.99 -14.36
CA CYS A 115 10.52 -4.56 -14.52
C CYS A 115 11.15 -3.83 -13.35
N GLU A 116 11.81 -2.70 -13.63
CA GLU A 116 12.36 -1.85 -12.58
C GLU A 116 11.23 -1.11 -11.84
N PRO A 117 11.26 -1.06 -10.50
CA PRO A 117 10.34 -0.22 -9.76
C PRO A 117 10.71 1.26 -9.92
N SER A 118 9.71 2.13 -9.83
CA SER A 118 9.86 3.57 -9.55
C SER A 118 9.08 3.94 -8.29
N ILE A 119 9.54 4.98 -7.60
CA ILE A 119 8.96 5.43 -6.33
C ILE A 119 8.55 6.89 -6.47
N GLY A 120 7.35 7.21 -5.99
CA GLY A 120 6.85 8.57 -5.79
C GLY A 120 6.35 8.72 -4.36
N ARG A 121 6.39 9.92 -3.80
CA ARG A 121 6.20 10.13 -2.35
C ARG A 121 5.41 11.38 -2.05
N SER A 122 4.60 11.29 -0.98
CA SER A 122 4.07 12.43 -0.23
C SER A 122 4.58 12.35 1.20
N TYR A 123 5.35 13.33 1.63
CA TYR A 123 6.03 13.31 2.93
C TYR A 123 6.07 14.70 3.56
N GLY A 124 6.22 14.73 4.89
CA GLY A 124 6.25 16.00 5.62
C GLY A 124 4.91 16.73 5.53
N ASP A 125 4.94 18.04 5.37
CA ASP A 125 3.78 18.91 5.21
C ASP A 125 3.53 19.30 3.76
N PRO A 126 2.58 18.62 3.13
CA PRO A 126 2.96 17.57 2.21
C PRO A 126 3.84 18.13 1.09
N HIS A 127 5.10 17.70 1.12
CA HIS A 127 6.00 17.74 -0.02
C HIS A 127 5.75 16.52 -0.90
N LEU A 128 5.84 16.71 -2.21
CA LEU A 128 5.68 15.66 -3.20
C LEU A 128 6.97 15.47 -3.98
N ASN A 129 7.28 14.21 -4.28
CA ASN A 129 8.30 13.78 -5.22
C ASN A 129 7.62 12.82 -6.21
N SER A 130 7.51 13.20 -7.48
CA SER A 130 6.85 12.40 -8.52
C SER A 130 7.66 11.14 -8.85
N PHE A 131 7.06 10.24 -9.63
CA PHE A 131 7.77 9.05 -10.10
C PHE A 131 8.97 9.36 -11.01
N ASP A 132 9.00 10.54 -11.64
CA ASP A 132 10.11 11.01 -12.47
C ASP A 132 10.99 12.04 -11.75
N ASN A 133 10.87 12.13 -10.42
CA ASN A 133 11.71 12.91 -9.51
C ASN A 133 11.49 14.44 -9.57
N ALA A 134 10.36 14.90 -10.09
CA ALA A 134 9.89 16.27 -9.94
C ALA A 134 9.48 16.51 -8.48
N SER A 135 9.87 17.64 -7.87
CA SER A 135 9.63 17.89 -6.43
C SER A 135 9.03 19.26 -6.14
N TYR A 136 8.06 19.33 -5.22
CA TYR A 136 7.40 20.58 -4.85
C TYR A 136 6.67 20.47 -3.50
N SER A 137 6.26 21.64 -2.98
CA SER A 137 5.39 21.74 -1.80
C SER A 137 3.94 21.87 -2.23
N PHE A 138 3.05 21.01 -1.73
CA PHE A 138 1.64 20.91 -2.16
C PHE A 138 0.69 21.21 -1.01
N GLN A 139 1.02 22.23 -0.21
CA GLN A 139 0.32 22.71 0.99
C GLN A 139 -1.16 23.01 0.75
N THR A 140 -2.01 21.98 0.67
CA THR A 140 -3.43 22.10 0.32
C THR A 140 -4.31 21.44 1.36
N VAL A 141 -5.60 21.76 1.34
CA VAL A 141 -6.62 21.10 2.17
C VAL A 141 -7.67 20.51 1.23
N GLY A 142 -7.91 19.22 1.39
CA GLY A 142 -8.71 18.46 0.44
C GLY A 142 -8.42 16.98 0.45
N GLU A 143 -9.12 16.29 -0.44
CA GLU A 143 -8.84 14.92 -0.82
C GLU A 143 -8.37 14.88 -2.27
N PHE A 144 -7.31 14.13 -2.54
CA PHE A 144 -6.66 14.14 -3.84
C PHE A 144 -6.24 12.75 -4.27
N VAL A 145 -6.31 12.50 -5.57
CA VAL A 145 -5.73 11.32 -6.20
C VAL A 145 -4.21 11.46 -6.20
N LEU A 146 -3.53 10.76 -5.29
CA LEU A 146 -2.07 10.74 -5.23
C LEU A 146 -1.51 10.00 -6.45
N SER A 147 -2.06 8.82 -6.76
CA SER A 147 -1.74 8.07 -7.97
C SER A 147 -2.88 7.10 -8.32
N LYS A 148 -3.14 6.93 -9.61
CA LYS A 148 -4.17 6.05 -10.16
C LYS A 148 -3.66 5.41 -11.45
N SER A 149 -3.92 4.12 -11.63
CA SER A 149 -3.63 3.42 -12.88
C SER A 149 -4.84 3.44 -13.82
N LYS A 150 -4.58 3.56 -15.12
CA LYS A 150 -5.55 3.39 -16.20
C LYS A 150 -5.70 1.92 -16.64
N ALA A 151 -4.72 1.08 -16.31
CA ALA A 151 -4.60 -0.29 -16.80
C ALA A 151 -5.08 -1.34 -15.80
N ILE A 152 -4.94 -1.08 -14.50
CA ILE A 152 -5.24 -2.03 -13.42
C ILE A 152 -6.06 -1.37 -12.29
N PRO A 153 -6.76 -2.15 -11.44
CA PRO A 153 -7.42 -1.68 -10.22
C PRO A 153 -6.40 -1.21 -9.15
N PHE A 154 -5.78 -0.06 -9.41
CA PHE A 154 -4.84 0.62 -8.53
C PHE A 154 -5.23 2.09 -8.42
N GLU A 155 -5.48 2.53 -7.19
CA GLU A 155 -5.69 3.94 -6.87
C GLU A 155 -5.28 4.21 -5.43
N VAL A 156 -4.65 5.36 -5.21
CA VAL A 156 -4.24 5.88 -3.90
C VAL A 156 -4.73 7.32 -3.81
N GLN A 157 -5.57 7.60 -2.83
CA GLN A 157 -6.08 8.91 -2.49
C GLN A 157 -5.55 9.33 -1.12
N VAL A 158 -5.20 10.60 -0.95
CA VAL A 158 -4.76 11.17 0.33
C VAL A 158 -5.71 12.27 0.77
N ARG A 159 -5.96 12.35 2.08
CA ARG A 159 -6.69 13.45 2.71
C ARG A 159 -5.70 14.34 3.44
N GLN A 160 -5.67 15.61 3.06
CA GLN A 160 -4.84 16.65 3.67
C GLN A 160 -5.70 17.56 4.53
N MET A 161 -5.28 17.76 5.78
CA MET A 161 -5.97 18.59 6.75
C MET A 161 -5.05 19.70 7.25
N PRO A 162 -5.60 20.87 7.60
CA PRO A 162 -4.81 21.95 8.15
C PRO A 162 -4.28 21.53 9.52
N GLN A 163 -2.96 21.68 9.70
CA GLN A 163 -2.36 21.68 11.03
C GLN A 163 -2.54 23.05 11.70
N ASP A 164 -2.39 24.12 10.90
CA ASP A 164 -2.63 25.50 11.27
C ASP A 164 -3.11 26.30 10.04
N GLN A 165 -2.96 27.63 10.04
CA GLN A 165 -3.40 28.50 8.95
C GLN A 165 -2.56 28.40 7.67
N SER A 166 -1.38 27.78 7.69
CA SER A 166 -0.44 27.81 6.56
C SER A 166 0.15 26.46 6.21
N PHE A 167 0.09 25.50 7.14
CA PHE A 167 0.63 24.15 6.92
C PHE A 167 -0.47 23.10 7.00
N SER A 168 -0.46 22.17 6.05
CA SER A 168 -1.33 21.01 6.06
C SER A 168 -0.52 19.72 6.20
N LEU A 169 -1.17 18.63 6.59
CA LEU A 169 -0.57 17.31 6.73
C LEU A 169 -1.52 16.24 6.19
N ASN A 170 -0.95 15.17 5.63
CA ASN A 170 -1.74 13.98 5.26
C ASN A 170 -2.29 13.30 6.52
N ASN A 171 -3.61 13.32 6.73
CA ASN A 171 -4.24 12.72 7.90
C ASN A 171 -4.84 11.33 7.62
N ALA A 172 -5.15 11.02 6.37
CA ALA A 172 -5.69 9.72 5.97
C ALA A 172 -5.28 9.34 4.54
N VAL A 173 -5.36 8.05 4.23
CA VAL A 173 -5.13 7.49 2.90
C VAL A 173 -6.22 6.45 2.59
N ALA A 174 -6.78 6.52 1.38
CA ALA A 174 -7.73 5.53 0.88
C ALA A 174 -7.22 4.93 -0.43
N MET A 175 -7.42 3.64 -0.62
CA MET A 175 -6.78 2.86 -1.67
C MET A 175 -7.77 1.88 -2.31
N ASN A 176 -7.63 1.69 -3.62
CA ASN A 176 -8.21 0.57 -4.35
C ASN A 176 -7.10 -0.48 -4.53
N VAL A 177 -7.14 -1.55 -3.74
CA VAL A 177 -6.13 -2.60 -3.71
C VAL A 177 -6.60 -3.81 -4.51
N GLY A 178 -6.42 -3.78 -5.83
CA GLY A 178 -6.85 -4.87 -6.70
C GLY A 178 -8.37 -5.06 -6.75
N GLY A 179 -9.15 -4.05 -6.34
CA GLY A 179 -10.61 -4.11 -6.21
C GLY A 179 -11.12 -4.01 -4.76
N ASP A 180 -10.26 -4.19 -3.75
CA ASP A 180 -10.62 -3.97 -2.35
C ASP A 180 -10.51 -2.48 -2.00
N ARG A 181 -11.58 -1.88 -1.46
CA ARG A 181 -11.52 -0.50 -0.93
C ARG A 181 -10.94 -0.53 0.47
N LEU A 182 -9.71 -0.07 0.62
CA LEU A 182 -8.98 -0.04 1.88
C LEU A 182 -8.67 1.41 2.29
N SER A 183 -9.12 1.84 3.46
CA SER A 183 -8.85 3.17 3.98
C SER A 183 -8.13 3.09 5.34
N PHE A 184 -7.17 3.98 5.56
CA PHE A 184 -6.42 4.15 6.80
C PHE A 184 -6.60 5.58 7.29
N TYR A 185 -7.09 5.71 8.52
CA TYR A 185 -7.29 6.98 9.19
C TYR A 185 -6.39 7.04 10.41
N THR A 186 -5.75 8.20 10.62
CA THR A 186 -4.95 8.44 11.81
C THR A 186 -5.85 8.72 13.02
N ASP A 187 -5.95 9.96 13.49
CA ASP A 187 -6.75 10.33 14.64
C ASP A 187 -8.22 10.56 14.28
N GLU A 188 -8.49 11.27 13.17
CA GLU A 188 -9.84 11.62 12.73
C GLU A 188 -10.47 10.49 11.91
N LYS A 189 -11.49 9.86 12.48
CA LYS A 189 -12.14 8.67 11.94
C LYS A 189 -13.59 9.01 11.54
N PRO A 190 -14.11 8.43 10.45
CA PRO A 190 -15.47 8.70 9.97
C PRO A 190 -16.56 8.03 10.83
N ASP A 191 -16.16 7.31 11.87
CA ASP A 191 -16.99 6.45 12.70
C ASP A 191 -16.42 6.36 14.12
N ASN A 192 -17.17 5.74 15.03
CA ASN A 192 -16.75 5.53 16.42
C ASN A 192 -15.87 4.27 16.60
N GLN A 193 -15.34 3.70 15.52
CA GLN A 193 -14.51 2.49 15.59
C GLN A 193 -13.08 2.87 15.97
N LYS A 194 -12.40 1.99 16.72
CA LYS A 194 -11.03 2.25 17.19
C LYS A 194 -9.96 1.88 16.15
N GLN A 195 -10.30 0.95 15.26
CA GLN A 195 -9.40 0.45 14.23
C GLN A 195 -9.00 1.59 13.29
N ALA A 196 -7.73 1.61 12.87
CA ALA A 196 -7.25 2.60 11.91
C ALA A 196 -7.66 2.26 10.47
N PHE A 197 -7.68 0.97 10.14
CA PHE A 197 -8.05 0.48 8.82
C PHE A 197 -9.54 0.15 8.69
N ARG A 198 -10.11 0.45 7.52
CA ARG A 198 -11.44 0.03 7.07
C ARG A 198 -11.28 -0.74 5.77
N LEU A 199 -11.93 -1.89 5.69
CA LEU A 199 -12.08 -2.65 4.46
C LEU A 199 -13.55 -2.57 4.03
N ASN A 200 -13.81 -1.95 2.87
CA ASN A 200 -15.14 -1.68 2.36
C ASN A 200 -16.03 -0.92 3.36
N GLY A 201 -15.45 0.00 4.13
CA GLY A 201 -16.13 0.82 5.14
C GLY A 201 -16.33 0.13 6.50
N VAL A 202 -15.87 -1.10 6.66
CA VAL A 202 -15.94 -1.83 7.94
C VAL A 202 -14.55 -1.84 8.59
N GLY A 203 -14.44 -1.36 9.82
CA GLY A 203 -13.16 -1.37 10.53
C GLY A 203 -12.63 -2.78 10.73
N MET A 204 -11.33 -2.92 10.51
CA MET A 204 -10.64 -4.21 10.54
C MET A 204 -9.55 -4.22 11.59
N GLN A 205 -9.50 -5.32 12.36
CA GLN A 205 -8.38 -5.58 13.25
C GLN A 205 -7.34 -6.39 12.48
N LEU A 206 -6.13 -5.86 12.37
CA LEU A 206 -5.01 -6.63 11.84
C LEU A 206 -4.63 -7.72 12.85
N SER A 207 -4.70 -8.98 12.42
CA SER A 207 -4.20 -10.15 13.14
C SER A 207 -2.91 -10.64 12.49
N GLY A 208 -1.98 -11.17 13.28
CA GLY A 208 -0.70 -11.66 12.77
C GLY A 208 0.22 -10.56 12.23
N ARG A 209 1.24 -10.96 11.47
CA ARG A 209 2.22 -10.04 10.85
C ARG A 209 1.71 -9.50 9.51
N THR A 210 0.97 -10.33 8.77
CA THR A 210 0.45 -10.04 7.45
C THR A 210 -1.05 -10.36 7.43
N TYR A 211 -1.85 -9.41 6.95
CA TYR A 211 -3.28 -9.59 6.70
C TYR A 211 -3.51 -9.75 5.19
N PHE A 212 -4.30 -10.73 4.80
CA PHE A 212 -4.65 -11.04 3.41
C PHE A 212 -5.96 -10.35 3.02
N LEU A 213 -5.91 -9.59 1.92
CA LEU A 213 -7.09 -8.96 1.34
C LEU A 213 -7.79 -9.90 0.35
N PRO A 214 -9.13 -9.85 0.24
CA PRO A 214 -9.91 -10.74 -0.64
C PRO A 214 -9.46 -10.77 -2.12
N LYS A 215 -9.02 -9.64 -2.67
CA LYS A 215 -8.54 -9.51 -4.05
C LYS A 215 -7.04 -9.83 -4.22
N GLY A 216 -6.40 -10.36 -3.18
CA GLY A 216 -5.04 -10.88 -3.23
C GLY A 216 -3.93 -9.92 -2.81
N GLY A 217 -4.29 -8.68 -2.47
CA GLY A 217 -3.36 -7.78 -1.79
C GLY A 217 -3.05 -8.22 -0.36
N THR A 218 -2.09 -7.56 0.29
CA THR A 218 -1.77 -7.78 1.71
C THR A 218 -1.52 -6.47 2.44
N ILE A 219 -1.68 -6.51 3.77
CA ILE A 219 -1.24 -5.45 4.69
C ILE A 219 -0.24 -6.08 5.66
N ARG A 220 1.01 -5.60 5.65
CA ARG A 220 2.06 -6.09 6.53
C ARG A 220 2.54 -4.98 7.46
N LEU A 221 2.73 -5.31 8.74
CA LEU A 221 3.33 -4.39 9.71
C LEU A 221 4.84 -4.65 9.81
N GLU A 222 5.65 -3.63 9.58
CA GLU A 222 7.11 -3.67 9.73
C GLU A 222 7.59 -2.47 10.56
N GLY A 223 8.04 -2.75 11.80
CA GLY A 223 8.32 -1.70 12.77
C GLY A 223 7.05 -0.91 13.09
N ARG A 224 6.99 0.34 12.64
CA ARG A 224 5.80 1.21 12.75
C ARG A 224 5.06 1.42 11.43
N ASN A 225 5.61 0.91 10.32
CA ASN A 225 5.09 1.16 8.98
C ASN A 225 4.10 0.07 8.60
N TYR A 226 3.00 0.47 7.95
CA TYR A 226 2.16 -0.47 7.23
C TYR A 226 2.60 -0.51 5.76
N ILE A 227 2.79 -1.70 5.23
CA ILE A 227 3.12 -1.94 3.83
C ILE A 227 1.93 -2.64 3.22
N VAL A 228 1.24 -1.92 2.33
CA VAL A 228 0.11 -2.44 1.56
C VAL A 228 0.66 -2.86 0.20
N SER A 229 0.59 -4.15 -0.11
CA SER A 229 1.07 -4.70 -1.39
C SER A 229 -0.11 -5.12 -2.24
N TRP A 230 -0.10 -4.70 -3.51
CA TRP A 230 -1.10 -5.10 -4.49
C TRP A 230 -0.84 -6.53 -4.98
N PRO A 231 -1.88 -7.24 -5.44
CA PRO A 231 -1.70 -8.55 -6.05
C PRO A 231 -0.84 -8.52 -7.32
N THR A 232 -0.75 -7.35 -7.98
CA THR A 232 0.00 -7.06 -9.22
C THR A 232 1.42 -6.54 -8.99
N GLY A 233 1.81 -6.27 -7.73
CA GLY A 233 3.19 -5.97 -7.33
C GLY A 233 3.49 -4.53 -6.90
N GLU A 234 2.58 -3.60 -7.15
CA GLU A 234 2.66 -2.24 -6.63
C GLU A 234 2.59 -2.27 -5.10
N SER A 235 3.08 -1.21 -4.45
CA SER A 235 2.97 -1.11 -3.00
C SER A 235 2.87 0.32 -2.50
N VAL A 236 2.29 0.46 -1.32
CA VAL A 236 2.24 1.70 -0.55
C VAL A 236 2.83 1.44 0.83
N ILE A 237 3.75 2.30 1.25
CA ILE A 237 4.25 2.35 2.62
C ILE A 237 3.59 3.54 3.31
N ILE A 238 2.86 3.25 4.39
CA ILE A 238 2.26 4.22 5.28
C ILE A 238 3.18 4.34 6.51
N ASP A 239 3.94 5.42 6.58
CA ASP A 239 4.79 5.76 7.74
C ASP A 239 4.03 6.72 8.66
N ASN A 240 3.55 6.20 9.79
CA ASN A 240 2.81 6.97 10.77
C ASN A 240 3.77 7.86 11.58
N ARG A 241 3.44 9.15 11.65
CA ARG A 241 4.25 10.22 12.22
C ARG A 241 3.39 11.08 13.15
N ALA A 242 4.07 11.92 13.91
CA ALA A 242 3.41 12.92 14.74
C ALA A 242 4.16 14.24 14.62
N SER A 243 3.40 15.31 14.48
CA SER A 243 3.88 16.67 14.68
C SER A 243 3.56 17.11 16.11
N ARG A 244 3.76 18.41 16.41
CA ARG A 244 3.33 18.97 17.70
C ARG A 244 1.81 19.06 17.84
N ALA A 245 1.07 19.07 16.73
CA ALA A 245 -0.35 19.39 16.70
C ALA A 245 -1.22 18.20 16.30
N MET A 246 -0.74 17.27 15.45
CA MET A 246 -1.52 16.10 15.04
C MET A 246 -0.65 14.92 14.61
N THR A 247 -1.24 13.72 14.60
CA THR A 247 -0.67 12.59 13.85
C THR A 247 -0.89 12.77 12.36
N PHE A 248 0.05 12.28 11.56
CA PHE A 248 -0.02 12.33 10.11
C PHE A 248 0.71 11.14 9.49
N VAL A 249 0.58 10.98 8.18
CA VAL A 249 1.23 9.88 7.45
C VAL A 249 2.10 10.40 6.31
N ASN A 250 3.29 9.82 6.18
CA ASN A 250 4.03 9.89 4.93
C ASN A 250 3.65 8.67 4.08
N ILE A 251 3.43 8.89 2.79
CA ILE A 251 3.00 7.89 1.83
C ILE A 251 4.10 7.73 0.78
N THR A 252 4.68 6.54 0.70
CA THR A 252 5.63 6.17 -0.36
C THR A 252 4.95 5.15 -1.27
N VAL A 253 4.79 5.48 -2.54
CA VAL A 253 4.15 4.63 -3.56
C VAL A 253 5.23 4.04 -4.45
N GLN A 254 5.18 2.73 -4.68
CA GLN A 254 6.04 2.04 -5.63
C GLN A 254 5.20 1.45 -6.77
N VAL A 255 5.60 1.75 -8.00
CA VAL A 255 4.99 1.26 -9.26
C VAL A 255 6.09 0.72 -10.19
N PHE A 256 5.75 0.26 -11.39
CA PHE A 256 6.69 -0.35 -12.33
C PHE A 256 6.94 0.54 -13.56
N LYS A 257 8.21 0.80 -13.90
CA LYS A 257 8.60 1.66 -15.04
C LYS A 257 8.13 1.17 -16.41
N CYS A 258 7.69 -0.07 -16.55
CA CYS A 258 7.18 -0.62 -17.81
C CYS A 258 5.74 -0.17 -18.10
N ASP A 259 5.07 0.40 -17.10
CA ASP A 259 3.71 0.94 -17.20
C ASP A 259 3.74 2.46 -17.46
N GLN A 260 4.72 2.95 -18.20
CA GLN A 260 4.84 4.38 -18.51
C GLN A 260 3.54 4.92 -19.10
N ASN A 261 3.15 6.12 -18.69
CA ASN A 261 1.91 6.79 -19.09
C ASN A 261 0.61 6.07 -18.68
N GLN A 262 0.68 4.98 -17.91
CA GLN A 262 -0.49 4.32 -17.34
C GLN A 262 -0.91 4.90 -15.99
N TYR A 263 -0.05 5.71 -15.37
CA TYR A 263 -0.33 6.37 -14.11
C TYR A 263 -0.73 7.83 -14.31
N GLU A 264 -1.55 8.32 -13.41
CA GLU A 264 -1.94 9.71 -13.32
C GLU A 264 -2.22 10.09 -11.84
N GLY A 265 -2.01 11.34 -11.48
CA GLY A 265 -2.17 11.80 -10.10
C GLY A 265 -1.18 12.89 -9.74
N LEU A 266 -1.15 13.25 -8.46
CA LEU A 266 -0.18 14.19 -7.91
C LEU A 266 1.29 13.71 -8.04
N LEU A 267 1.51 12.40 -8.24
CA LEU A 267 2.84 11.81 -8.44
C LEU A 267 3.27 11.70 -9.91
N GLY A 268 2.56 12.35 -10.83
CA GLY A 268 2.94 12.41 -12.23
C GLY A 268 2.49 11.22 -13.08
N ASN A 269 3.10 11.08 -14.26
CA ASN A 269 2.65 10.13 -15.29
C ASN A 269 3.62 8.96 -15.56
N LEU A 270 4.79 8.95 -14.91
CA LEU A 270 5.82 7.90 -15.02
C LEU A 270 6.37 7.77 -16.46
N ASN A 271 6.54 8.87 -17.18
CA ASN A 271 7.05 8.85 -18.56
C ASN A 271 8.57 9.11 -18.65
N GLY A 272 9.22 9.43 -17.54
CA GLY A 272 10.64 9.76 -17.45
C GLY A 272 10.98 11.24 -17.67
N ASP A 273 9.99 12.11 -17.81
CA ASP A 273 10.14 13.55 -17.99
C ASP A 273 9.52 14.34 -16.82
N HIS A 274 10.36 14.67 -15.84
CA HIS A 274 9.98 15.45 -14.67
C HIS A 274 9.40 16.85 -14.97
N ASN A 275 9.57 17.39 -16.19
CA ASN A 275 9.08 18.71 -16.53
C ASN A 275 7.57 18.76 -16.78
N ASP A 276 6.92 17.61 -16.97
CA ASP A 276 5.49 17.54 -17.26
C ASP A 276 4.60 17.00 -16.14
N ASP A 277 5.22 16.45 -15.08
CA ASP A 277 4.50 15.82 -13.97
C ASP A 277 3.54 16.76 -13.23
N PHE A 278 3.77 18.08 -13.27
CA PHE A 278 2.94 19.09 -12.61
C PHE A 278 2.22 20.03 -13.58
N ASN A 279 2.06 19.64 -14.85
CA ASN A 279 1.36 20.46 -15.84
C ASN A 279 -0.18 20.37 -15.76
N GLY A 280 -0.72 19.61 -14.80
CA GLY A 280 -2.16 19.41 -14.63
C GLY A 280 -2.76 18.52 -15.71
N ARG A 281 -4.09 18.32 -15.69
CA ARG A 281 -4.82 17.55 -16.70
C ARG A 281 -5.17 18.38 -17.94
N ASP A 282 -5.27 19.69 -17.79
CA ASP A 282 -5.62 20.61 -18.87
C ASP A 282 -4.36 21.04 -19.64
N ASN A 283 -4.01 20.27 -20.68
CA ASN A 283 -2.87 20.53 -21.56
C ASN A 283 -2.94 21.89 -22.30
N LYS A 284 -4.05 22.63 -22.21
CA LYS A 284 -4.20 23.97 -22.79
C LYS A 284 -3.99 25.09 -21.76
N ARG A 285 -3.90 24.76 -20.48
CA ARG A 285 -3.67 25.73 -19.41
C ARG A 285 -2.23 26.24 -19.49
N GLN A 286 -2.07 27.56 -19.45
CA GLN A 286 -0.73 28.14 -19.31
C GLN A 286 -0.19 27.80 -17.93
N THR A 287 0.93 27.08 -17.88
CA THR A 287 1.65 26.78 -16.66
C THR A 287 2.64 27.91 -16.38
N PRO A 288 2.72 28.43 -15.14
CA PRO A 288 3.80 29.35 -14.78
C PRO A 288 5.15 28.67 -14.98
N VAL A 289 6.12 29.39 -15.55
CA VAL A 289 7.47 28.85 -15.74
C VAL A 289 8.12 28.65 -14.38
N PHE A 290 8.53 27.43 -14.07
CA PHE A 290 9.38 27.18 -12.90
C PHE A 290 10.73 27.87 -13.12
N THR A 291 11.00 28.93 -12.35
CA THR A 291 12.30 29.63 -12.37
C THR A 291 13.01 29.44 -11.04
N SER A 292 13.96 28.49 -11.00
CA SER A 292 14.88 28.36 -9.86
C SER A 292 16.01 29.40 -10.00
N SER A 293 16.06 30.38 -9.09
CA SER A 293 17.14 31.38 -9.06
C SER A 293 18.27 30.93 -8.16
N TYR A 294 19.19 30.18 -8.74
CA TYR A 294 20.52 30.03 -8.15
C TYR A 294 21.49 31.02 -8.80
N GLY A 295 21.88 32.06 -8.06
CA GLY A 295 23.11 32.82 -8.31
C GLY A 295 23.02 34.30 -8.72
N ASN A 296 21.83 34.93 -8.81
CA ASN A 296 21.74 36.34 -9.22
C ASN A 296 20.77 37.15 -8.33
N LEU A 297 21.30 38.13 -7.59
CA LEU A 297 20.59 38.93 -6.57
C LEU A 297 19.39 39.73 -7.13
N GLY A 298 19.47 40.20 -8.38
CA GLY A 298 18.34 40.86 -9.05
C GLY A 298 17.23 39.89 -9.47
N PHE A 299 17.59 38.61 -9.67
CA PHE A 299 16.64 37.53 -9.92
C PHE A 299 16.11 36.88 -8.65
N GLN A 300 16.67 37.15 -7.46
CA GLN A 300 16.20 36.54 -6.21
C GLN A 300 14.79 37.01 -5.81
N GLN A 301 14.47 38.29 -5.97
CA GLN A 301 13.09 38.76 -5.72
C GLN A 301 12.13 38.30 -6.81
N ALA A 302 12.54 38.38 -8.08
CA ALA A 302 11.75 37.89 -9.20
C ALA A 302 11.48 36.37 -9.09
N SER A 303 12.44 35.60 -8.58
CA SER A 303 12.28 34.15 -8.38
C SER A 303 11.45 33.79 -7.17
N VAL A 304 11.51 34.56 -6.08
CA VAL A 304 10.61 34.35 -4.94
C VAL A 304 9.17 34.64 -5.35
N ILE A 305 8.94 35.69 -6.14
CA ILE A 305 7.61 36.00 -6.68
C ILE A 305 7.15 34.88 -7.62
N ALA A 306 7.99 34.47 -8.58
CA ALA A 306 7.67 33.37 -9.50
C ALA A 306 7.45 32.03 -8.78
N GLU A 307 8.23 31.73 -7.73
CA GLU A 307 8.04 30.55 -6.89
C GLU A 307 6.68 30.61 -6.18
N LYS A 308 6.29 31.74 -5.60
CA LYS A 308 4.98 31.90 -4.95
C LYS A 308 3.82 31.83 -5.95
N GLU A 309 3.99 32.36 -7.16
CA GLU A 309 3.00 32.20 -8.25
C GLU A 309 2.86 30.74 -8.66
N TYR A 310 3.97 30.00 -8.79
CA TYR A 310 3.96 28.58 -9.10
C TYR A 310 3.32 27.75 -7.97
N LEU A 311 3.65 28.03 -6.70
CA LEU A 311 3.01 27.37 -5.55
C LEU A 311 1.49 27.65 -5.51
N ASN A 312 1.06 28.86 -5.87
CA ASN A 312 -0.35 29.19 -5.96
C ASN A 312 -1.05 28.44 -7.11
N PHE A 313 -0.41 28.31 -8.27
CA PHE A 313 -0.91 27.45 -9.36
C PHE A 313 -1.06 25.99 -8.89
N LEU A 314 -0.04 25.47 -8.19
CA LEU A 314 -0.07 24.09 -7.67
C LEU A 314 -1.22 23.89 -6.67
N ALA A 315 -1.39 24.81 -5.73
CA ALA A 315 -2.40 24.72 -4.68
C ALA A 315 -3.85 24.93 -5.19
N ARG A 316 -4.02 25.51 -6.38
CA ARG A 316 -5.33 25.80 -6.97
C ARG A 316 -5.60 24.93 -8.17
N ASP A 317 -5.07 25.32 -9.33
CA ASP A 317 -5.42 24.75 -10.62
C ASP A 317 -4.96 23.29 -10.73
N PHE A 318 -3.71 23.01 -10.34
CA PHE A 318 -3.20 21.64 -10.34
C PHE A 318 -3.90 20.77 -9.28
N ALA A 319 -4.10 21.29 -8.07
CA ALA A 319 -4.81 20.59 -7.01
C ALA A 319 -6.23 20.20 -7.43
N ASP A 320 -6.93 21.09 -8.14
CA ASP A 320 -8.30 20.87 -8.58
C ASP A 320 -8.43 19.84 -9.69
N ASP A 321 -7.40 19.65 -10.53
CA ASP A 321 -7.37 18.59 -11.55
C ASP A 321 -7.37 17.18 -10.90
N TRP A 322 -6.80 17.06 -9.70
CA TRP A 322 -6.67 15.80 -8.96
C TRP A 322 -7.57 15.70 -7.74
N ARG A 323 -8.42 16.71 -7.50
CA ARG A 323 -9.33 16.72 -6.36
C ARG A 323 -10.37 15.62 -6.51
N VAL A 324 -10.51 14.84 -5.45
CA VAL A 324 -11.52 13.79 -5.34
C VAL A 324 -12.90 14.43 -5.19
N ASN A 325 -13.93 13.81 -5.78
CA ASN A 325 -15.31 14.22 -5.62
C ASN A 325 -16.17 13.07 -5.06
N ASP A 326 -17.42 13.37 -4.70
CA ASP A 326 -18.33 12.42 -4.05
C ASP A 326 -18.61 11.14 -4.88
N GLN A 327 -18.36 11.16 -6.19
CA GLN A 327 -18.52 9.99 -7.05
C GLN A 327 -17.27 9.12 -7.14
N THR A 328 -16.09 9.72 -6.91
CA THR A 328 -14.80 9.04 -7.09
C THR A 328 -14.08 8.74 -5.77
N THR A 329 -14.58 9.27 -4.65
CA THR A 329 -13.94 9.11 -3.35
C THR A 329 -13.90 7.66 -2.90
N LEU A 330 -12.74 7.26 -2.37
CA LEU A 330 -12.54 5.97 -1.70
C LEU A 330 -12.67 6.10 -0.17
N PHE A 331 -12.81 7.33 0.34
CA PHE A 331 -13.00 7.59 1.76
C PHE A 331 -14.43 7.32 2.20
N ASP A 332 -14.56 7.09 3.50
CA ASP A 332 -15.82 6.99 4.22
C ASP A 332 -16.03 8.31 4.99
N TYR A 333 -17.29 8.64 5.25
CA TYR A 333 -17.70 9.93 5.82
C TYR A 333 -18.64 9.72 7.00
N SER A 334 -18.54 10.60 7.99
CA SER A 334 -19.52 10.64 9.07
C SER A 334 -20.87 11.12 8.55
N PHE A 335 -21.90 10.99 9.38
CA PHE A 335 -23.23 11.51 9.03
C PHE A 335 -23.18 13.01 8.72
N GLY A 336 -23.62 13.38 7.51
CA GLY A 336 -23.65 14.77 7.04
C GLY A 336 -22.33 15.28 6.46
N GLU A 337 -21.28 14.45 6.41
CA GLU A 337 -20.01 14.81 5.78
C GLU A 337 -19.92 14.32 4.33
N SER A 338 -19.09 14.99 3.53
CA SER A 338 -18.74 14.58 2.16
C SER A 338 -17.34 15.10 1.81
N THR A 339 -16.89 14.95 0.55
CA THR A 339 -15.63 15.56 0.09
C THR A 339 -15.57 17.08 0.33
N THR A 340 -16.74 17.72 0.40
CA THR A 340 -16.85 19.17 0.67
C THR A 340 -16.43 19.51 2.10
N SER A 341 -16.70 18.64 3.08
CA SER A 341 -16.32 18.85 4.49
C SER A 341 -14.82 18.96 4.69
N PHE A 342 -14.04 18.32 3.81
CA PHE A 342 -12.59 18.27 3.88
C PHE A 342 -11.90 19.18 2.85
N THR A 343 -12.65 20.03 2.14
CA THR A 343 -12.13 20.88 1.06
C THR A 343 -12.09 22.34 1.48
N ASP A 344 -10.90 22.94 1.45
CA ASP A 344 -10.71 24.40 1.48
C ASP A 344 -9.83 24.83 0.29
N ARG A 345 -10.45 25.44 -0.72
CA ARG A 345 -9.76 25.93 -1.93
C ARG A 345 -9.04 27.26 -1.73
N SER A 346 -9.21 27.90 -0.56
CA SER A 346 -8.49 29.11 -0.21
C SER A 346 -7.16 28.84 0.49
N PHE A 347 -6.92 27.58 0.88
CA PHE A 347 -5.68 27.14 1.52
C PHE A 347 -4.55 26.94 0.49
N PRO A 348 -3.29 27.29 0.80
CA PRO A 348 -2.85 27.93 2.05
C PRO A 348 -3.12 29.45 2.00
N TYR A 349 -3.39 30.05 3.16
CA TYR A 349 -3.59 31.51 3.21
C TYR A 349 -2.30 32.29 2.91
N VAL A 350 -1.14 31.68 3.13
CA VAL A 350 0.19 32.24 2.86
C VAL A 350 1.09 31.15 2.26
N HIS A 351 1.75 31.46 1.15
CA HIS A 351 2.81 30.62 0.60
C HIS A 351 4.16 31.00 1.21
N TYR A 352 4.70 30.10 2.04
CA TYR A 352 6.07 30.18 2.53
C TYR A 352 7.04 29.52 1.55
N THR A 353 8.25 30.05 1.52
CA THR A 353 9.40 29.54 0.76
C THR A 353 10.57 29.32 1.71
N LEU A 354 11.64 28.65 1.25
CA LEU A 354 12.85 28.51 2.06
C LEU A 354 13.48 29.86 2.43
N ASN A 355 13.29 30.89 1.61
CA ASN A 355 13.79 32.24 1.87
C ASN A 355 13.11 32.93 3.07
N ASP A 356 11.93 32.44 3.47
CA ASP A 356 11.21 32.95 4.65
C ASP A 356 11.75 32.33 5.97
N ILE A 357 12.70 31.38 5.88
CA ILE A 357 13.40 30.79 7.03
C ILE A 357 14.70 31.56 7.32
N PRO A 358 15.01 31.95 8.57
CA PRO A 358 16.31 32.53 8.93
C PRO A 358 17.50 31.64 8.50
N LEU A 359 18.57 32.24 7.96
CA LEU A 359 19.67 31.51 7.33
C LEU A 359 20.42 30.56 8.29
N ASP A 360 20.58 30.94 9.55
CA ASP A 360 21.14 30.09 10.60
C ASP A 360 20.31 28.81 10.80
N ARG A 361 18.98 28.98 10.79
CA ARG A 361 18.04 27.86 10.89
C ARG A 361 18.07 27.00 9.64
N GLN A 362 18.08 27.58 8.44
CA GLN A 362 18.23 26.83 7.19
C GLN A 362 19.49 25.96 7.19
N ASN A 363 20.63 26.54 7.59
CA ASN A 363 21.90 25.82 7.66
C ASN A 363 21.87 24.69 8.70
N SER A 364 21.22 24.90 9.86
CA SER A 364 21.05 23.86 10.87
C SER A 364 20.14 22.72 10.40
N ALA A 365 19.04 23.05 9.73
CA ALA A 365 18.09 22.10 9.16
C ALA A 365 18.76 21.26 8.07
N ARG A 366 19.50 21.90 7.15
CA ARG A 366 20.26 21.23 6.08
C ARG A 366 21.23 20.19 6.64
N ARG A 367 22.06 20.56 7.63
CA ARG A 367 23.00 19.62 8.26
C ARG A 367 22.29 18.39 8.81
N ARG A 368 21.16 18.58 9.50
CA ARG A 368 20.39 17.46 10.05
C ARG A 368 19.78 16.58 8.96
N CYS A 369 19.30 17.17 7.87
CA CYS A 369 18.79 16.42 6.72
C CYS A 369 19.91 15.60 6.05
N GLU A 370 21.11 16.18 5.88
CA GLU A 370 22.29 15.49 5.35
C GLU A 370 22.74 14.34 6.26
N GLU A 371 22.80 14.57 7.58
CA GLU A 371 23.13 13.55 8.58
C GLU A 371 22.16 12.35 8.56
N MET A 372 20.89 12.59 8.23
CA MET A 372 19.87 11.56 8.11
C MET A 372 19.80 10.89 6.73
N GLY A 373 20.70 11.27 5.81
CA GLY A 373 20.81 10.66 4.49
C GLY A 373 19.70 11.06 3.51
N ILE A 374 19.12 12.26 3.67
CA ILE A 374 18.11 12.77 2.72
C ILE A 374 18.75 13.03 1.36
N SER A 375 18.06 12.60 0.29
CA SER A 375 18.52 12.79 -1.08
C SER A 375 18.50 14.27 -1.48
N GLN A 376 19.26 14.65 -2.51
CA GLN A 376 19.23 16.03 -3.00
C GLN A 376 17.85 16.44 -3.54
N ALA A 377 17.10 15.50 -4.11
CA ALA A 377 15.74 15.77 -4.61
C ALA A 377 14.76 16.16 -3.50
N GLU A 378 14.90 15.58 -2.31
CA GLU A 378 14.02 15.84 -1.16
C GLU A 378 14.62 16.82 -0.13
N MET A 379 15.84 17.31 -0.38
CA MET A 379 16.58 18.13 0.58
C MET A 379 15.84 19.42 0.94
N ASN A 380 15.26 20.09 -0.06
CA ASN A 380 14.54 21.35 0.16
C ASN A 380 13.27 21.13 0.99
N GLY A 381 12.52 20.05 0.73
CA GLY A 381 11.37 19.68 1.56
C GLY A 381 11.80 19.39 3.01
N CYS A 382 12.86 18.62 3.20
CA CYS A 382 13.37 18.34 4.55
C CYS A 382 13.81 19.61 5.31
N ILE A 383 14.46 20.57 4.64
CA ILE A 383 14.85 21.85 5.25
C ILE A 383 13.61 22.65 5.63
N TYR A 384 12.58 22.63 4.79
CA TYR A 384 11.31 23.31 5.04
C TYR A 384 10.61 22.73 6.28
N ASP A 385 10.40 21.41 6.31
CA ASP A 385 9.87 20.63 7.44
C ASP A 385 10.60 20.95 8.76
N GLN A 386 11.95 20.91 8.73
CA GLN A 386 12.77 21.18 9.91
C GLN A 386 12.74 22.66 10.33
N GLY A 387 12.76 23.58 9.38
CA GLY A 387 12.88 25.01 9.63
C GLY A 387 11.60 25.66 10.13
N PHE A 388 10.43 25.24 9.61
CA PHE A 388 9.14 25.77 10.04
C PHE A 388 8.50 24.94 11.16
N LEU A 389 8.44 23.62 10.97
CA LEU A 389 7.60 22.74 11.79
C LEU A 389 8.38 21.86 12.76
N ASN A 390 9.71 21.80 12.61
CA ASN A 390 10.58 20.87 13.33
C ASN A 390 10.13 19.40 13.15
N ILE A 391 9.59 19.06 11.97
CA ILE A 391 9.24 17.69 11.59
C ILE A 391 10.50 16.93 11.26
N ALA A 392 10.78 15.85 12.00
CA ALA A 392 12.03 15.09 11.86
C ALA A 392 12.25 14.61 10.40
N PRO A 393 13.50 14.60 9.89
CA PRO A 393 13.80 14.12 8.54
C PRO A 393 13.24 12.73 8.27
N ASN A 394 12.82 12.50 7.03
CA ASN A 394 12.18 11.26 6.60
C ASN A 394 12.91 10.63 5.41
N PRO A 395 13.97 9.82 5.64
CA PRO A 395 14.64 9.11 4.57
C PRO A 395 13.66 8.16 3.86
N ILE A 396 13.89 7.93 2.56
CA ILE A 396 13.09 7.01 1.76
C ILE A 396 13.06 5.64 2.45
N PRO A 397 11.87 5.13 2.82
CA PRO A 397 11.76 3.82 3.45
C PRO A 397 12.27 2.71 2.51
N ASN A 398 13.00 1.75 3.08
CA ASN A 398 13.47 0.56 2.37
C ASN A 398 12.96 -0.70 3.09
N PRO A 399 11.68 -1.09 2.88
CA PRO A 399 11.10 -2.23 3.58
C PRO A 399 11.71 -3.55 3.10
N SER A 400 11.67 -4.57 3.96
CA SER A 400 12.05 -5.92 3.54
C SER A 400 11.13 -6.41 2.41
N ARG A 401 11.73 -7.05 1.40
CA ARG A 401 11.01 -7.71 0.30
C ARG A 401 10.75 -9.16 0.69
N PRO A 402 9.49 -9.62 0.85
CA PRO A 402 9.18 -10.96 1.33
C PRO A 402 9.81 -12.09 0.49
N SER A 403 9.91 -11.90 -0.82
CA SER A 403 10.46 -12.89 -1.75
C SER A 403 11.99 -12.85 -1.91
N SER A 404 12.70 -11.91 -1.27
CA SER A 404 14.16 -11.78 -1.43
C SER A 404 14.93 -12.82 -0.61
N GLY A 405 15.62 -13.74 -1.29
CA GLY A 405 16.64 -14.61 -0.70
C GLY A 405 16.16 -15.93 -0.09
N GLY A 406 14.86 -16.26 -0.19
CA GLY A 406 14.32 -17.54 0.26
C GLY A 406 14.28 -18.60 -0.84
N THR A 407 14.57 -19.85 -0.50
CA THR A 407 14.18 -21.01 -1.33
C THR A 407 12.84 -21.55 -0.83
N LEU A 408 11.90 -21.80 -1.75
CA LEU A 408 10.63 -22.42 -1.38
C LEU A 408 10.88 -23.85 -0.91
N GLN A 409 10.37 -24.18 0.27
CA GLN A 409 10.39 -25.56 0.74
C GLN A 409 9.37 -26.38 -0.05
N LYS A 410 9.76 -27.61 -0.39
CA LYS A 410 8.85 -28.57 -1.02
C LYS A 410 7.71 -28.90 -0.05
N LEU A 411 6.48 -28.69 -0.51
CA LEU A 411 5.27 -29.11 0.21
C LEU A 411 4.80 -30.44 -0.35
N ASN A 412 4.41 -31.36 0.55
CA ASN A 412 3.82 -32.64 0.17
C ASN A 412 2.28 -32.61 0.19
N TYR A 413 1.69 -31.62 0.88
CA TYR A 413 0.25 -31.44 1.00
C TYR A 413 -0.10 -29.96 1.18
N PRO A 414 -1.31 -29.55 0.75
CA PRO A 414 -1.86 -28.21 1.02
C PRO A 414 -1.92 -27.90 2.52
N ALA A 415 -1.53 -26.70 2.91
CA ALA A 415 -1.64 -26.17 4.28
C ALA A 415 -2.40 -24.84 4.25
N LEU A 416 -3.63 -24.82 4.78
CA LEU A 416 -4.49 -23.65 4.70
C LEU A 416 -3.88 -22.48 5.49
N ASN A 417 -3.75 -21.33 4.84
CA ASN A 417 -3.17 -20.12 5.40
C ASN A 417 -4.10 -18.93 5.16
N THR A 418 -4.82 -18.52 6.19
CA THR A 418 -5.81 -17.44 6.12
C THR A 418 -5.56 -16.43 7.25
N ASN A 419 -6.36 -15.37 7.31
CA ASN A 419 -6.33 -14.41 8.43
C ASN A 419 -6.69 -15.02 9.79
N GLN A 420 -7.23 -16.25 9.81
CA GLN A 420 -7.49 -17.04 11.02
C GLN A 420 -6.24 -17.82 11.50
N GLY A 421 -5.13 -17.76 10.74
CA GLY A 421 -3.90 -18.49 11.00
C GLY A 421 -3.73 -19.73 10.11
N LEU A 422 -2.64 -20.45 10.36
CA LEU A 422 -2.32 -21.69 9.66
C LEU A 422 -3.12 -22.86 10.25
N ILE A 423 -3.89 -23.54 9.40
CA ILE A 423 -4.54 -24.80 9.72
C ILE A 423 -3.90 -25.90 8.86
N MET A 424 -3.10 -26.76 9.50
CA MET A 424 -2.58 -27.95 8.83
C MET A 424 -3.67 -29.01 8.79
N ASN A 425 -4.11 -29.42 7.60
CA ASN A 425 -4.94 -30.60 7.46
C ASN A 425 -4.14 -31.80 7.98
N GLU A 426 -4.58 -32.36 9.12
CA GLU A 426 -3.98 -33.54 9.73
C GLU A 426 -4.16 -34.77 8.84
N ILE A 427 -3.19 -35.06 7.97
CA ILE A 427 -2.89 -36.43 7.55
C ILE A 427 -1.37 -36.59 7.64
N ASN A 428 -0.88 -36.84 8.85
CA ASN A 428 0.32 -37.64 9.10
C ASN A 428 0.54 -37.85 10.60
N LYS A 429 -0.32 -38.68 11.21
CA LYS A 429 0.14 -39.74 12.13
C LYS A 429 -0.68 -40.98 11.81
N GLY A 430 0.03 -42.03 11.40
CA GLY A 430 -0.56 -43.21 10.77
C GLY A 430 -1.51 -43.99 11.65
N ASP A 431 -2.56 -44.53 11.05
CA ASP A 431 -2.71 -45.97 10.82
C ASP A 431 -3.75 -46.15 9.71
N GLY A 432 -3.59 -47.19 8.90
CA GLY A 432 -4.45 -47.46 7.76
C GLY A 432 -5.85 -47.84 8.22
N THR A 433 -6.81 -46.94 8.08
CA THR A 433 -8.23 -47.15 7.73
C THR A 433 -9.02 -45.92 8.16
N THR A 434 -9.60 -45.19 7.22
CA THR A 434 -10.99 -44.68 7.29
C THR A 434 -11.31 -43.83 6.06
N LYS A 435 -12.60 -43.84 5.71
CA LYS A 435 -13.22 -43.37 4.47
C LYS A 435 -13.09 -41.86 4.25
N PRO A 436 -13.27 -41.37 3.00
CA PRO A 436 -13.24 -39.95 2.69
C PRO A 436 -14.33 -39.21 3.47
N LEU A 437 -13.99 -38.06 4.06
CA LEU A 437 -14.97 -37.12 4.58
C LEU A 437 -15.68 -36.44 3.40
N THR A 438 -16.98 -36.65 3.31
CA THR A 438 -17.88 -35.95 2.39
C THR A 438 -17.97 -34.48 2.82
N ILE A 439 -17.83 -33.56 1.88
CA ILE A 439 -18.15 -32.14 2.09
C ILE A 439 -19.67 -32.06 2.31
N GLU A 440 -20.12 -31.89 3.55
CA GLU A 440 -21.53 -31.61 3.82
C GLU A 440 -21.89 -30.21 3.33
N LYS A 441 -23.05 -30.12 2.66
CA LYS A 441 -23.70 -28.84 2.33
C LYS A 441 -23.95 -28.04 3.62
N PRO A 442 -24.01 -26.69 3.55
CA PRO A 442 -24.24 -25.85 4.71
C PRO A 442 -25.52 -26.28 5.44
N GLN A 443 -25.42 -26.67 6.72
CA GLN A 443 -26.58 -27.00 7.53
C GLN A 443 -27.39 -25.74 7.83
N GLU A 444 -28.71 -25.87 7.65
CA GLU A 444 -29.73 -24.87 7.92
C GLU A 444 -29.79 -24.60 9.44
N ILE A 445 -29.79 -23.33 9.85
CA ILE A 445 -29.83 -22.93 11.27
C ILE A 445 -31.22 -23.27 11.83
N GLU A 446 -31.31 -24.29 12.68
CA GLU A 446 -32.55 -24.61 13.40
C GLU A 446 -32.84 -23.53 14.46
N ARG A 447 -33.97 -22.82 14.29
CA ARG A 447 -34.48 -21.81 15.23
C ARG A 447 -35.61 -22.42 16.05
N GLU A 448 -35.43 -22.57 17.35
CA GLU A 448 -36.52 -22.88 18.28
C GLU A 448 -37.04 -21.60 18.95
N ILE A 449 -38.36 -21.39 18.91
CA ILE A 449 -39.06 -20.32 19.61
C ILE A 449 -39.74 -20.93 20.83
N ASN A 450 -39.33 -20.53 22.04
CA ASN A 450 -40.03 -20.90 23.28
C ASN A 450 -40.66 -19.66 23.92
N GLN A 451 -41.93 -19.81 24.34
CA GLN A 451 -42.67 -18.78 25.09
C GLN A 451 -42.49 -19.03 26.59
N ASN A 452 -41.98 -18.02 27.31
CA ASN A 452 -42.02 -18.03 28.77
C ASN A 452 -43.37 -17.50 29.29
N GLU A 453 -43.77 -17.87 30.51
CA GLU A 453 -45.07 -17.58 31.17
C GLU A 453 -45.41 -16.08 31.38
N ARG A 454 -44.69 -15.15 30.72
CA ARG A 454 -44.99 -13.71 30.68
C ARG A 454 -45.07 -13.12 29.26
N GLY A 455 -45.09 -13.93 28.21
CA GLY A 455 -45.48 -13.50 26.85
C GLY A 455 -44.44 -12.73 26.03
N ASN A 456 -43.17 -12.62 26.45
CA ASN A 456 -42.10 -12.06 25.62
C ASN A 456 -41.33 -13.17 24.89
N GLN A 457 -41.05 -12.95 23.60
CA GLN A 457 -40.24 -13.85 22.74
C GLN A 457 -38.75 -13.48 22.87
N GLU A 458 -37.90 -14.43 23.25
CA GLU A 458 -36.44 -14.31 23.18
C GLU A 458 -35.88 -15.37 22.22
N GLU A 459 -35.05 -14.93 21.27
CA GLU A 459 -34.38 -15.79 20.28
C GLU A 459 -32.99 -16.18 20.81
N ILE A 460 -32.77 -17.46 21.12
CA ILE A 460 -31.48 -17.95 21.62
C ILE A 460 -30.78 -18.76 20.52
N ILE A 461 -29.65 -18.26 20.03
CA ILE A 461 -28.78 -18.96 19.09
C ILE A 461 -27.86 -19.91 19.88
N LYS A 462 -28.06 -21.23 19.76
CA LYS A 462 -27.13 -22.22 20.32
C LYS A 462 -25.92 -22.36 19.40
N VAL A 463 -24.76 -21.89 19.85
CA VAL A 463 -23.47 -22.12 19.18
C VAL A 463 -22.83 -23.40 19.77
N PRO A 464 -22.26 -24.32 18.96
CA PRO A 464 -21.58 -25.51 19.51
C PRO A 464 -20.33 -25.15 20.31
N ASN A 465 -20.05 -25.92 21.36
CA ASN A 465 -18.90 -25.73 22.26
C ASN A 465 -17.56 -25.68 21.52
N VAL A 466 -16.80 -24.60 21.73
CA VAL A 466 -15.41 -24.45 21.27
C VAL A 466 -14.48 -25.27 22.16
N ILE A 467 -13.59 -26.04 21.54
CA ILE A 467 -12.55 -26.84 22.20
C ILE A 467 -11.54 -25.87 22.87
N THR A 468 -11.45 -25.90 24.19
CA THR A 468 -10.43 -25.18 24.97
C THR A 468 -9.05 -25.85 24.87
N ILE A 469 -8.04 -25.12 24.36
CA ILE A 469 -6.64 -25.55 24.34
C ILE A 469 -5.98 -25.22 25.70
N PRO A 470 -5.20 -26.13 26.33
CA PRO A 470 -4.53 -25.84 27.61
C PRO A 470 -3.38 -24.83 27.45
N LYS A 471 -3.22 -23.93 28.43
CA LYS A 471 -2.09 -22.98 28.50
C LYS A 471 -0.75 -23.71 28.74
N PRO A 472 0.36 -23.24 28.14
CA PRO A 472 1.69 -23.83 28.38
C PRO A 472 2.21 -23.54 29.79
N VAL A 473 2.85 -24.54 30.39
CA VAL A 473 3.50 -24.48 31.71
C VAL A 473 4.79 -23.66 31.62
N ARG A 474 4.95 -22.67 32.50
CA ARG A 474 6.12 -21.78 32.60
C ARG A 474 7.19 -22.44 33.48
N THR A 475 8.39 -22.67 32.94
CA THR A 475 9.59 -23.04 33.71
C THR A 475 10.25 -21.77 34.26
N GLU A 476 10.58 -21.77 35.56
CA GLU A 476 11.28 -20.66 36.22
C GLU A 476 12.78 -20.61 35.83
N PRO A 477 13.37 -19.42 35.64
CA PRO A 477 14.80 -19.27 35.38
C PRO A 477 15.64 -19.39 36.67
N SER A 478 16.79 -20.05 36.55
CA SER A 478 17.77 -20.22 37.62
C SER A 478 18.43 -18.89 38.05
N LYS A 479 18.69 -18.76 39.35
CA LYS A 479 19.27 -17.55 39.98
C LYS A 479 20.70 -17.25 39.48
N PRO A 480 21.11 -15.97 39.36
CA PRO A 480 22.46 -15.59 38.96
C PRO A 480 23.48 -15.74 40.10
N VAL A 481 24.67 -16.24 39.77
CA VAL A 481 25.85 -16.31 40.66
C VAL A 481 26.61 -14.98 40.59
N VAL A 482 26.90 -14.38 41.75
CA VAL A 482 27.64 -13.12 41.90
C VAL A 482 29.16 -13.39 41.96
N PRO A 483 30.02 -12.70 41.17
CA PRO A 483 31.47 -12.77 41.34
C PRO A 483 31.96 -11.83 42.46
N SER A 484 32.82 -12.32 43.35
CA SER A 484 33.42 -11.52 44.44
C SER A 484 34.48 -10.55 43.93
N SER A 485 34.40 -9.28 44.36
CA SER A 485 35.42 -8.25 44.12
C SER A 485 36.61 -8.38 45.09
N LYS A 486 37.83 -8.34 44.56
CA LYS A 486 39.07 -8.07 45.33
C LYS A 486 39.46 -6.59 45.18
N PRO A 487 40.09 -5.95 46.18
CA PRO A 487 40.36 -4.51 46.16
C PRO A 487 41.66 -4.19 45.40
N PHE A 488 41.62 -3.12 44.58
CA PHE A 488 42.79 -2.54 43.92
C PHE A 488 43.57 -1.64 44.89
N GLN A 489 44.90 -1.82 44.93
CA GLN A 489 45.84 -0.97 45.66
C GLN A 489 46.23 0.29 44.85
N ASN A 490 46.34 1.41 45.55
CA ASN A 490 46.79 2.71 45.04
C ASN A 490 48.26 2.69 44.57
N ILE A 491 48.54 3.33 43.43
CA ILE A 491 49.91 3.68 43.02
C ILE A 491 49.99 5.19 42.73
N THR A 492 50.94 5.83 43.40
CA THR A 492 51.30 7.26 43.42
C THR A 492 52.09 7.66 42.14
N PRO A 493 52.05 8.93 41.68
CA PRO A 493 52.61 9.30 40.37
C PRO A 493 54.11 9.63 40.43
N ILE A 494 54.88 9.18 39.44
CA ILE A 494 56.30 9.52 39.27
C ILE A 494 56.49 10.48 38.10
N LYS A 495 57.17 11.60 38.39
CA LYS A 495 57.64 12.68 37.51
C LYS A 495 58.54 12.17 36.37
N LYS A 496 58.41 12.78 35.18
CA LYS A 496 59.46 12.78 34.15
C LYS A 496 60.19 14.12 34.19
N ASP A 497 61.45 14.09 34.61
CA ASP A 497 62.43 15.15 34.35
C ASP A 497 63.09 14.93 32.98
N ILE A 498 63.30 16.04 32.27
CA ILE A 498 64.03 16.15 31.01
C ILE A 498 65.49 16.50 31.35
N LYS A 499 66.47 15.82 30.71
CA LYS A 499 67.75 16.43 30.28
C LYS A 499 68.56 15.45 29.41
N GLY A 500 69.04 15.94 28.26
CA GLY A 500 69.88 15.18 27.33
C GLY A 500 71.38 15.44 27.49
N LYS A 501 72.19 14.65 26.77
CA LYS A 501 73.40 15.02 26.00
C LYS A 501 74.09 13.74 25.49
N GLY A 502 74.53 13.80 24.24
CA GLY A 502 75.30 12.80 23.51
C GLY A 502 75.43 13.27 22.08
#